data_AF-A0A382UGX9-F1
#
_entry.id   AF-A0A382UGX9-F1
#
_cell.length_a   1.000
_cell.length_b   1.000
_cell.length_c   1.000
_cell.angle_alpha   90.00
_cell.angle_beta   90.00
_cell.angle_gamma   90.00
#
_symmetry.space_group_name_H-M   'P 1'
#
loop_
_entity.id
_entity.type
_entity.pdbx_description
1 polymer ?
#
loop_
_entity_poly.entity_id
_entity_poly.type
_entity_poly.pdbx_seq_one_letter_code
_entity_poly.pdbx_strand_id
1 'polypeptide(L)' 'MGEKLSITLLGTGCPSVSTTRYGPASLVHCGEMTLLVDVGSGATQRLVGCDTSGAA' A
#
# COMPACT_ATOMS: atom_id res chain seq x y z
N MET A 1 -25.46 6.75 -8.20
CA MET A 1 -24.47 5.67 -8.40
C MET A 1 -23.42 5.85 -7.32
N GLY A 2 -23.12 4.83 -6.53
CA GLY A 2 -22.16 4.95 -5.41
C GLY A 2 -20.72 5.09 -5.89
N GLU A 3 -19.83 5.57 -5.01
CA GLU A 3 -18.42 5.70 -5.32
C GLU A 3 -17.75 4.31 -5.44
N LYS A 4 -16.76 4.19 -6.34
CA LYS A 4 -16.05 2.92 -6.55
C LYS A 4 -14.98 2.73 -5.48
N LEU A 5 -15.13 1.70 -4.66
CA LEU A 5 -14.10 1.24 -3.73
C LEU A 5 -13.09 0.35 -4.44
N SER A 6 -11.80 0.61 -4.26
CA SER A 6 -10.73 -0.31 -4.66
C SER A 6 -9.66 -0.43 -3.58
N ILE A 7 -9.08 -1.62 -3.45
CA ILE A 7 -8.06 -1.93 -2.46
C ILE A 7 -6.88 -2.56 -3.18
N THR A 8 -5.69 -2.00 -2.99
CA THR A 8 -4.42 -2.57 -3.43
C THR A 8 -3.66 -3.08 -2.21
N LEU A 9 -3.31 -4.37 -2.21
CA LEU A 9 -2.49 -4.97 -1.17
C LEU A 9 -1.02 -4.67 -1.48
N LEU A 10 -0.43 -3.69 -0.79
CA LEU A 10 0.96 -3.33 -0.96
C LEU A 10 1.89 -4.36 -0.29
N GLY A 11 1.44 -4.92 0.84
CA GLY A 11 2.11 -6.01 1.53
C GLY A 11 1.15 -6.82 2.41
N THR A 12 1.45 -8.10 2.55
CA THR A 12 0.61 -9.10 3.26
C THR A 12 1.45 -9.99 4.20
N GLY A 13 2.69 -9.60 4.45
CA GLY A 13 3.63 -10.30 5.32
C GLY A 13 3.34 -10.10 6.80
N CYS A 14 4.27 -10.55 7.62
CA CYS A 14 4.24 -10.44 9.08
C CYS A 14 5.54 -9.77 9.57
N PRO A 15 5.79 -9.66 10.88
CA PRO A 15 7.03 -9.06 11.38
C PRO A 15 8.31 -9.76 10.88
N SER A 16 8.24 -11.03 10.49
CA SER A 16 9.36 -11.73 9.86
C SER A 16 9.65 -11.15 8.47
N VAL A 17 10.91 -10.78 8.24
CA VAL A 17 11.36 -10.21 6.97
C VAL A 17 11.17 -11.20 5.83
N SER A 18 10.61 -10.72 4.71
CA SER A 18 10.49 -11.46 3.46
C SER A 18 10.66 -10.53 2.27
N THR A 19 11.36 -10.99 1.24
CA THR A 19 11.57 -10.26 -0.02
C THR A 19 10.41 -10.40 -1.00
N THR A 20 9.48 -11.35 -0.75
CA THR A 20 8.29 -11.58 -1.60
C THR A 20 6.99 -11.17 -0.92
N ARG A 21 6.99 -11.01 0.41
CA ARG A 21 5.83 -10.69 1.24
C ARG A 21 6.19 -9.57 2.22
N TYR A 22 6.15 -8.34 1.73
CA TYR A 22 6.40 -7.12 2.53
C TYR A 22 5.42 -6.98 3.70
N GLY A 23 5.78 -6.17 4.69
CA GLY A 23 4.94 -5.93 5.88
C GLY A 23 3.52 -5.47 5.51
N PRO A 24 2.55 -5.64 6.43
CA PRO A 24 1.15 -5.33 6.16
C PRO A 24 0.98 -3.85 5.75
N ALA A 25 0.36 -3.63 4.60
CA ALA A 25 -0.01 -2.31 4.09
C ALA A 25 -1.06 -2.44 2.99
N SER A 26 -2.12 -1.62 3.06
CA SER A 26 -3.18 -1.56 2.05
C SER A 26 -3.45 -0.13 1.61
N LEU A 27 -3.55 0.08 0.30
CA LEU A 27 -3.95 1.36 -0.29
C LEU A 27 -5.42 1.28 -0.72
N VAL A 28 -6.24 2.14 -0.14
CA VAL A 28 -7.69 2.20 -0.38
C VAL A 28 -8.01 3.46 -1.16
N HIS A 29 -8.72 3.32 -2.28
CA HIS A 29 -9.30 4.44 -3.02
C HIS A 29 -10.82 4.35 -2.99
N CYS A 30 -11.48 5.45 -2.64
CA CYS A 30 -12.92 5.62 -2.68
C CYS A 30 -13.25 7.07 -3.08
N GLY A 31 -13.69 7.24 -4.33
CA GLY A 31 -13.85 8.58 -4.92
C GLY A 31 -12.56 9.38 -4.87
N GLU A 32 -12.64 10.59 -4.31
CA GLU A 32 -11.51 11.51 -4.14
C GLU A 32 -10.60 11.16 -2.95
N MET A 33 -11.00 10.19 -2.12
CA MET A 33 -10.27 9.81 -0.92
C MET A 33 -9.29 8.67 -1.21
N THR A 34 -8.02 8.89 -0.84
CA THR A 34 -6.96 7.89 -0.85
C THR A 34 -6.45 7.69 0.57
N LEU A 35 -6.54 6.47 1.09
CA LEU A 35 -6.11 6.11 2.44
C LEU A 35 -5.04 5.02 2.38
N LEU A 36 -3.92 5.25 3.06
CA LEU A 36 -2.95 4.21 3.36
C LEU A 36 -3.23 3.66 4.76
N VAL A 37 -3.58 2.37 4.84
CA VAL A 37 -3.88 1.67 6.10
C VAL A 37 -2.74 0.73 6.44
N ASP A 38 -2.22 0.86 7.65
CA ASP A 38 -0.91 0.36 8.10
C ASP A 38 0.25 0.85 7.23
N VAL A 39 1.48 0.79 7.78
CA VAL A 39 2.71 1.13 7.05
C VAL A 39 3.83 0.19 7.49
N GLY A 40 3.58 -1.11 7.34
CA GLY A 40 4.59 -2.13 7.63
C GLY A 40 5.85 -1.99 6.77
N SER A 41 6.92 -2.69 7.17
CA SER A 41 8.23 -2.62 6.52
C SER A 41 8.16 -2.80 5.00
N GLY A 42 8.65 -1.78 4.27
CA GLY A 42 8.74 -1.72 2.81
C GLY A 42 7.48 -1.23 2.09
N ALA A 43 6.45 -0.75 2.80
CA ALA A 43 5.26 -0.14 2.18
C ALA A 43 5.61 1.03 1.22
N THR A 44 6.52 1.93 1.63
CA THR A 44 6.96 3.06 0.79
C THR A 44 7.75 2.61 -0.44
N GLN A 45 8.57 1.56 -0.30
CA GLN A 45 9.30 0.96 -1.42
C GLN A 45 8.34 0.36 -2.45
N ARG A 46 7.25 -0.27 -1.99
CA ARG A 46 6.18 -0.79 -2.86
C ARG A 46 5.43 0.31 -3.58
N LEU A 47 5.12 1.42 -2.89
CA LEU A 47 4.51 2.60 -3.52
C LEU A 47 5.42 3.20 -4.61
N VAL A 48 6.70 3.40 -4.32
CA VAL A 48 7.68 3.88 -5.31
C VAL A 48 7.80 2.90 -6.48
N GLY A 49 7.82 1.59 -6.23
CA GLY A 49 7.83 0.56 -7.28
C GLY A 49 6.53 0.48 -8.10
N CYS A 50 5.46 1.17 -7.68
CA CYS A 50 4.23 1.37 -8.43
C CYS A 50 4.16 2.79 -9.04
N ASP A 51 5.32 3.41 -9.29
CA ASP A 51 5.47 4.74 -9.89
C ASP A 51 4.87 5.90 -9.07
N THR A 52 4.74 5.73 -7.75
CA THR A 52 4.40 6.85 -6.86
C THR A 52 5.63 7.72 -6.62
N SER A 53 5.44 9.05 -6.52
CA SER A 53 6.53 9.96 -6.14
C SER A 53 7.12 9.57 -4.78
N GLY A 54 8.43 9.36 -4.75
CA GLY A 54 9.19 9.24 -3.50
C GLY A 54 9.50 10.61 -2.89
N ALA A 55 9.95 10.61 -1.64
CA ALA A 55 10.68 11.75 -1.09
C ALA A 55 12.09 11.80 -1.71
N ALA A 56 12.56 13.00 -2.02
CA ALA A 56 13.92 13.24 -2.55
C ALA A 56 15.00 12.99 -1.49
#